data_AF-A0A9Q3F9L9-F1
#
_entry.id   AF-A0A9Q3F9L9-F1
#
_cell.length_a   1.000
_cell.length_b   1.000
_cell.length_c   1.000
_cell.angle_alpha   90.00
_cell.angle_beta   90.00
_cell.angle_gamma   90.00
#
_symmetry.space_group_name_H-M   'P 1'
#
loop_
_entity.id
_entity.type
_entity.pdbx_description
1 polymer ?
#
loop_
_entity_poly.entity_id
_entity_poly.type
_entity_poly.pdbx_seq_one_letter_code
_entity_poly.pdbx_strand_id
1 'polypeptide(L)'
;MALADTGSEINIRPEEIAIEASLTSRKLNMNLRGIGGHTTSFVGLSEFTPITMITGEEKEIHLSIAKEAVHTILGRPFLADNNVKLEFSHKQGEIFSYPEQDGC
;
A
#
# COMPACT_ATOMS: atom_id res chain seq x y z
N MET A 1 -9.97 -2.34 3.33
CA MET A 1 -9.23 -3.51 2.78
C MET A 1 -8.22 -3.00 1.76
N ALA A 2 -7.03 -3.61 1.67
CA ALA A 2 -5.98 -3.22 0.73
C ALA A 2 -5.41 -4.44 0.01
N LEU A 3 -4.89 -4.25 -1.19
CA LEU A 3 -4.21 -5.28 -1.98
C LEU A 3 -2.71 -5.21 -1.72
N ALA A 4 -2.08 -6.34 -1.40
CA ALA A 4 -0.63 -6.44 -1.39
C ALA A 4 -0.14 -6.69 -2.82
N ASP A 5 0.76 -5.84 -3.32
CA ASP A 5 1.24 -5.89 -4.69
C ASP A 5 2.77 -5.74 -4.73
N THR A 6 3.48 -6.84 -5.00
CA THR A 6 4.94 -6.87 -5.14
C THR A 6 5.43 -6.20 -6.43
N GLY A 7 4.55 -5.99 -7.41
CA GLY A 7 4.85 -5.30 -8.67
C GLY A 7 4.67 -3.78 -8.58
N SER A 8 3.95 -3.28 -7.58
CA SER A 8 3.74 -1.84 -7.41
C SER A 8 4.94 -1.17 -6.74
N GLU A 9 5.48 -0.14 -7.38
CA GLU A 9 6.58 0.67 -6.81
C GLU A 9 6.12 1.67 -5.76
N ILE A 10 4.81 1.81 -5.55
CA ILE A 10 4.21 2.81 -4.68
C ILE A 10 3.04 2.25 -3.88
N ASN A 11 2.80 2.81 -2.70
CA ASN A 11 1.55 2.58 -1.99
C ASN A 11 0.50 3.59 -2.49
N ILE A 12 -0.71 3.12 -2.75
CA ILE A 12 -1.77 3.93 -3.34
C ILE A 12 -2.99 3.93 -2.43
N ARG A 13 -3.59 5.11 -2.23
CA ARG A 13 -4.90 5.27 -1.61
C ARG A 13 -5.82 6.01 -2.59
N PRO A 14 -7.02 5.49 -2.89
CA PRO A 14 -8.01 6.25 -3.64
C PRO A 14 -8.35 7.58 -2.96
N GLU A 15 -8.52 8.65 -3.73
CA GLU A 15 -8.84 9.99 -3.23
C GLU A 15 -10.11 9.99 -2.38
N GLU A 16 -11.17 9.32 -2.86
CA GLU A 16 -12.44 9.22 -2.15
C GLU A 16 -12.25 8.62 -0.75
N ILE A 17 -11.54 7.49 -0.65
CA ILE A 17 -11.29 6.82 0.63
C ILE A 17 -10.35 7.66 1.53
N ALA A 18 -9.42 8.42 0.95
CA ALA A 18 -8.56 9.32 1.70
C ALA A 18 -9.35 10.48 2.31
N ILE A 19 -10.31 11.02 1.57
CA ILE A 19 -11.23 12.08 2.03
C ILE A 19 -12.14 11.55 3.14
N GLU A 20 -12.76 10.38 2.94
CA GLU A 20 -13.61 9.74 3.95
C GLU A 20 -12.87 9.49 5.26
N ALA A 21 -11.61 9.03 5.16
CA ALA A 21 -10.76 8.81 6.32
C ALA A 21 -10.11 10.10 6.87
N SER A 22 -10.41 11.27 6.29
CA SER A 22 -9.83 12.57 6.69
C SER A 22 -8.30 12.56 6.77
N LEU A 23 -7.65 11.88 5.82
CA LEU A 23 -6.19 11.75 5.82
C LEU A 23 -5.54 13.12 5.60
N THR A 24 -4.61 13.47 6.51
CA THR A 24 -3.77 14.65 6.33
C THR A 24 -2.76 14.36 5.22
N SER A 25 -2.86 15.10 4.12
CA SER A 25 -1.98 14.90 2.97
C SER A 25 -1.42 16.23 2.47
N ARG A 26 -0.17 16.22 2.02
CA ARG A 26 0.39 17.32 1.25
C ARG A 26 -0.15 17.24 -0.17
N LYS A 27 -0.58 18.36 -0.73
CA LYS A 27 -1.04 18.41 -2.13
C LYS A 27 0.12 18.10 -3.07
N LEU A 28 -0.14 17.26 -4.05
CA LEU A 28 0.81 16.88 -5.08
C LEU A 28 0.10 16.95 -6.44
N ASN A 29 0.84 17.10 -7.53
CA ASN A 29 0.29 16.99 -8.87
C ASN A 29 1.30 16.25 -9.73
N MET A 30 1.12 14.94 -9.84
CA MET A 30 2.03 14.05 -10.55
C MET A 30 1.22 13.02 -11.30
N ASN A 31 1.70 12.67 -12.48
CA ASN A 31 1.14 11.58 -13.28
C ASN A 31 2.17 10.48 -13.37
N LEU A 32 1.79 9.25 -13.06
CA LEU A 32 2.63 8.06 -13.20
C LEU A 32 2.06 7.18 -14.30
N ARG A 33 2.94 6.77 -15.21
CA ARG A 33 2.59 5.89 -16.32
C ARG A 33 2.97 4.46 -15.96
N GLY A 34 1.98 3.58 -15.92
CA GLY A 34 2.22 2.14 -15.78
C GLY A 34 2.78 1.53 -17.06
N ILE A 35 3.32 0.31 -16.94
CA ILE A 35 3.88 -0.44 -18.09
C ILE A 35 2.86 -0.69 -19.21
N GLY A 36 1.57 -0.78 -18.86
CA GLY A 36 0.46 -0.91 -19.83
C GLY A 36 0.08 0.39 -20.53
N GLY A 37 0.80 1.49 -20.30
CA GLY A 37 0.57 2.80 -20.91
C GLY A 37 -0.53 3.64 -20.23
N HIS A 38 -1.30 3.06 -19.31
CA HIS A 38 -2.26 3.77 -18.47
C HIS A 38 -1.55 4.79 -17.58
N THR A 39 -2.15 5.96 -17.40
CA THR A 39 -1.62 7.05 -16.59
C THR A 39 -2.52 7.27 -15.39
N THR A 40 -1.94 7.24 -14.20
CA THR A 40 -2.65 7.49 -12.95
C THR A 40 -2.26 8.86 -12.41
N SER A 41 -3.27 9.67 -12.09
CA SER A 41 -3.10 11.02 -11.54
C SER A 41 -3.04 10.98 -10.01
N PHE A 42 -1.93 11.45 -9.46
CA PHE A 42 -1.68 11.57 -8.02
C PHE A 42 -1.84 13.01 -7.56
N VAL A 43 -2.64 13.18 -6.51
CA VAL A 43 -3.13 14.48 -6.02
C VAL A 43 -2.67 14.83 -4.62
N GLY A 44 -2.10 13.86 -3.92
CA GLY A 44 -1.55 14.08 -2.60
C GLY A 44 -0.58 13.00 -2.16
N LEU A 45 0.15 13.29 -1.09
CA LEU A 45 0.94 12.31 -0.35
C LEU A 45 0.55 12.44 1.13
N SER A 46 0.08 11.34 1.71
CA SER A 46 -0.15 11.19 3.15
C SER A 46 1.05 10.49 3.74
N GLU A 47 1.73 11.11 4.70
CA GLU A 47 2.95 10.58 5.31
C GLU A 47 2.67 10.10 6.73
N PHE A 48 3.40 9.08 7.19
CA PHE A 48 3.23 8.50 8.54
C PHE A 48 1.77 8.16 8.88
N THR A 49 1.04 7.62 7.89
CA THR A 49 -0.36 7.29 8.09
C THR A 49 -0.47 6.02 8.93
N PRO A 50 -1.13 6.06 10.10
CA PRO A 50 -1.32 4.87 10.90
C PRO A 50 -2.32 3.94 10.20
N ILE A 51 -2.00 2.64 10.18
CA ILE A 51 -2.88 1.57 9.72
C ILE A 51 -2.89 0.44 10.74
N THR A 52 -4.04 -0.20 10.86
CA THR A 52 -4.20 -1.38 11.71
C THR A 52 -4.23 -2.62 10.83
N MET A 53 -3.32 -3.55 11.10
CA MET A 53 -3.27 -4.86 10.46
C MET A 53 -4.40 -5.76 10.99
N ILE A 54 -4.75 -6.82 10.25
CA ILE A 54 -5.77 -7.78 10.70
C ILE A 54 -5.38 -8.49 12.01
N THR A 55 -4.08 -8.53 12.31
CA THR A 55 -3.51 -9.03 13.57
C THR A 55 -3.72 -8.08 14.75
N GLY A 56 -4.20 -6.85 14.51
CA GLY A 56 -4.32 -5.78 15.51
C GLY A 56 -3.05 -4.92 15.65
N GLU A 57 -1.95 -5.29 15.00
CA GLU A 57 -0.71 -4.51 15.00
C GLU A 57 -0.90 -3.17 14.30
N GLU A 58 -0.41 -2.08 14.90
CA GLU A 58 -0.37 -0.76 14.28
C GLU A 58 0.94 -0.56 13.52
N LYS A 59 0.83 -0.04 12.30
CA LYS A 59 1.96 0.25 11.42
C LYS A 59 1.81 1.62 10.80
N GLU A 60 2.92 2.20 10.36
CA GLU A 60 2.92 3.44 9.60
C GLU A 60 3.18 3.18 8.11
N ILE A 61 2.53 3.98 7.26
CA ILE A 61 2.69 3.90 5.81
C ILE A 61 2.65 5.29 5.16
N HIS A 62 3.46 5.48 4.13
CA HIS A 62 3.35 6.62 3.22
C HIS A 62 2.44 6.24 2.04
N LEU A 63 1.38 7.01 1.82
CA LEU A 63 0.34 6.75 0.81
C LEU A 63 0.27 7.86 -0.24
N SER A 64 0.46 7.51 -1.50
CA SER A 64 0.17 8.39 -2.62
C SER A 64 -1.33 8.38 -2.91
N ILE A 65 -1.96 9.54 -2.90
CA ILE A 65 -3.42 9.69 -3.10
C ILE A 65 -3.71 9.82 -4.60
N ALA A 66 -4.56 8.94 -5.14
CA ALA A 66 -4.85 8.85 -6.57
C ALA A 66 -6.33 9.04 -6.90
N LYS A 67 -6.61 9.80 -7.97
CA LYS A 67 -7.98 10.18 -8.38
C LYS A 67 -8.82 9.07 -9.00
N GLU A 68 -8.18 8.05 -9.56
CA GLU A 68 -8.84 7.02 -10.37
C GLU A 68 -8.50 5.60 -9.89
N ALA A 69 -7.95 5.50 -8.67
CA ALA A 69 -7.65 4.20 -8.08
C ALA A 69 -8.93 3.58 -7.50
N VAL A 70 -9.14 2.29 -7.77
CA VAL A 70 -10.29 1.53 -7.24
C VAL A 70 -9.97 0.90 -5.90
N HIS A 71 -8.72 0.50 -5.69
CA HIS A 71 -8.28 -0.21 -4.49
C HIS A 71 -7.11 0.51 -3.82
N THR A 72 -7.03 0.40 -2.49
CA THR A 72 -5.80 0.73 -1.77
C THR A 72 -4.76 -0.33 -2.09
N ILE A 73 -3.54 0.07 -2.45
CA ILE A 73 -2.43 -0.82 -2.78
C ILE A 73 -1.32 -0.64 -1.74
N LEU A 74 -0.87 -1.75 -1.16
CA LEU A 74 0.35 -1.87 -0.37
C LEU A 74 1.44 -2.36 -1.33
N GLY A 75 2.22 -1.42 -1.83
CA GLY A 75 3.29 -1.70 -2.79
C GLY A 75 4.59 -2.11 -2.09
N ARG A 76 5.64 -2.29 -2.91
CA ARG A 76 6.98 -2.65 -2.44
C ARG A 76 7.50 -1.81 -1.27
N PRO A 77 7.27 -0.49 -1.17
CA PRO A 77 7.75 0.28 -0.02
C PRO A 77 7.22 -0.27 1.31
N PHE A 78 5.90 -0.43 1.45
CA PHE A 78 5.33 -0.97 2.68
C PHE A 78 5.74 -2.42 2.93
N LEU A 79 5.77 -3.24 1.88
CA LEU A 79 6.15 -4.65 1.99
C LEU A 79 7.60 -4.83 2.45
N ALA A 80 8.52 -4.01 1.93
CA ALA A 80 9.92 -4.04 2.30
C ALA A 80 10.15 -3.54 3.73
N ASP A 81 9.52 -2.42 4.11
CA ASP A 81 9.63 -1.84 5.46
C ASP A 81 9.14 -2.80 6.55
N ASN A 82 8.29 -3.76 6.17
CA ASN A 82 7.68 -4.74 7.06
C ASN A 82 8.16 -6.17 6.85
N ASN A 83 9.29 -6.35 6.15
CA ASN A 83 9.92 -7.65 5.90
C ASN A 83 8.95 -8.72 5.37
N VAL A 84 7.97 -8.31 4.57
CA VAL A 84 6.98 -9.22 3.98
C VAL A 84 7.65 -10.07 2.91
N LYS A 85 7.40 -11.37 2.93
CA LYS A 85 8.02 -12.32 2.01
C LYS A 85 6.99 -13.05 1.18
N LEU A 86 7.29 -13.17 -0.11
CA LEU A 86 6.66 -14.12 -1.01
C LEU A 86 7.58 -15.34 -1.09
N GLU A 87 7.12 -16.47 -0.58
CA GLU A 87 7.88 -17.73 -0.58
C GLU A 87 7.18 -18.76 -1.45
N PHE A 88 7.91 -19.36 -2.39
CA PHE A 88 7.36 -20.44 -3.20
C PHE A 88 7.44 -21.76 -2.43
N SER A 89 6.33 -22.19 -1.86
CA SER A 89 6.23 -23.49 -1.19
C SER A 89 6.09 -24.59 -2.24
N HIS A 90 7.09 -25.48 -2.28
CA HIS A 90 7.06 -26.68 -3.13
C HIS A 90 5.85 -27.60 -2.89
N LYS A 91 5.07 -27.39 -1.82
CA LYS A 91 3.85 -28.15 -1.51
C LYS A 91 2.54 -27.44 -1.85
N GLN A 92 2.52 -26.10 -1.90
CA GLN A 92 1.28 -25.30 -1.96
C GLN A 92 1.30 -24.14 -2.98
N GLY A 93 2.41 -23.88 -3.66
CA GLY A 93 2.57 -22.71 -4.54
C GLY A 93 3.07 -21.48 -3.79
N GLU A 94 2.81 -20.29 -4.31
CA GLU A 94 3.22 -19.02 -3.68
C GLU A 94 2.50 -18.78 -2.34
N ILE A 95 3.28 -18.57 -1.28
CA ILE A 95 2.81 -18.19 0.05
C ILE A 95 3.25 -16.75 0.32
N PHE A 96 2.33 -15.92 0.76
CA PHE A 96 2.60 -14.54 1.17
C PHE A 96 2.46 -14.43 2.69
N SER A 97 3.56 -14.15 3.40
CA SER A 97 3.61 -14.15 4.87
C SER A 97 4.12 -12.82 5.43
N TYR A 98 3.49 -12.41 6.54
CA TYR A 98 3.97 -11.34 7.41
C TYR A 98 4.70 -11.98 8.59
N PRO A 99 5.81 -11.39 9.07
CA PRO A 99 6.44 -11.87 10.30
C PRO A 99 5.46 -11.72 11.46
N GLU A 100 5.12 -12.83 12.11
CA GLU A 100 4.46 -12.80 13.41
C GLU A 100 5.47 -12.21 14.41
N GLN A 101 5.10 -11.15 15.13
CA GLN A 101 5.88 -10.75 16.29
C GLN A 101 5.61 -11.80 17.38
N ASP A 102 6.64 -12.51 17.83
CA ASP A 102 6.58 -13.33 19.04
C ASP A 102 6.01 -12.45 20.16
N GLY A 103 4.80 -12.80 20.63
CA GLY A 103 4.08 -12.01 21.61
C GLY A 103 4.92 -11.73 22.84
N CYS A 104 5.01 -10.46 23.22
CA CYS A 104 5.45 -10.05 24.55
C CYS A 104 4.26 -9.58 25.37
#